data_AF-A0A1B6EVH2-F1
#
_entry.id   AF-A0A1B6EVH2-F1
#
_cell.length_a   1.000
_cell.length_b   1.000
_cell.length_c   1.000
_cell.angle_alpha   90.00
_cell.angle_beta   90.00
_cell.angle_gamma   90.00
#
_symmetry.space_group_name_H-M   'P 1'
#
loop_
_entity.id
_entity.type
_entity.pdbx_description
1 polymer ?
#
loop_
_entity_poly.entity_id
_entity_poly.type
_entity_poly.pdbx_seq_one_letter_code
_entity_poly.pdbx_strand_id
1 'polypeptide(L)'
;DPRLSFSPAAPPLLPPAATTHLGTLSFDTQLLPPEDNYLATTHNVTGATRWQDTLELPAHCPDYDLSLLAARYDHYRNLSSRLLNLSLRLDTTEVREHMFGARVKLSWPRLAQDLVFPLTQVGNTTQRLLLVSNPGTQQPLVVQLVLETAYPSAASVLDNLPPGLKPEALTGAQSVLLVSA
;
A
#
# COMPACT_ATOMS: atom_id res chain seq x y z
N ASP A 1 6.70 -5.95 20.04
CA ASP A 1 5.45 -6.39 19.41
C ASP A 1 5.79 -7.57 18.50
N PRO A 2 5.21 -8.77 18.68
CA PRO A 2 5.53 -9.95 17.87
C PRO A 2 5.22 -9.76 16.38
N ARG A 3 4.40 -8.77 16.02
CA ARG A 3 4.00 -8.45 14.65
C ARG A 3 5.05 -7.66 13.89
N LEU A 4 6.05 -7.12 14.57
CA LEU A 4 7.04 -6.24 13.96
C LEU A 4 8.38 -6.95 13.85
N SER A 5 8.94 -6.97 12.65
CA SER A 5 10.24 -7.58 12.37
C SER A 5 11.17 -6.60 11.66
N PHE A 6 12.46 -6.79 11.85
CA PHE A 6 13.51 -5.98 11.22
C PHE A 6 14.38 -6.88 10.36
N SER A 7 14.51 -6.52 9.08
CA SER A 7 15.44 -7.16 8.16
C SER A 7 16.60 -6.20 7.88
N PRO A 8 17.83 -6.52 8.30
CA PRO A 8 18.98 -5.65 8.06
C PRO A 8 19.29 -5.59 6.57
N ALA A 9 19.60 -4.39 6.08
CA ALA A 9 20.32 -4.27 4.82
C ALA A 9 21.73 -4.86 5.04
N ALA A 10 22.31 -5.48 4.00
CA ALA A 10 23.69 -5.99 3.98
C ALA A 10 24.66 -5.08 4.77
N PRO A 11 25.74 -5.62 5.38
CA PRO A 11 26.53 -4.95 6.43
C PRO A 11 26.74 -3.45 6.15
N PRO A 12 25.99 -2.57 6.83
CA PRO A 12 25.94 -1.17 6.45
C PRO A 12 27.20 -0.46 6.93
N LEU A 13 27.90 0.20 6.01
CA LEU A 13 28.97 1.12 6.36
C LEU A 13 28.32 2.42 6.86
N LEU A 14 28.72 2.89 8.05
CA LEU A 14 28.11 4.05 8.72
C LEU A 14 29.05 5.27 8.67
N PRO A 15 29.05 6.04 7.57
CA PRO A 15 29.85 7.25 7.50
C PRO A 15 29.35 8.32 8.48
N PRO A 16 30.26 9.13 9.04
CA PRO A 16 29.88 10.21 9.94
C PRO A 16 29.02 11.26 9.21
N ALA A 17 28.01 11.79 9.92
CA ALA A 17 27.10 12.83 9.45
C ALA A 17 26.30 12.48 8.17
N ALA A 18 26.10 11.19 7.88
CA ALA A 18 25.34 10.73 6.72
C ALA A 18 24.14 9.86 7.12
N THR A 19 23.04 9.98 6.36
CA THR A 19 21.88 9.10 6.51
C THR A 19 22.17 7.76 5.84
N THR A 20 22.18 6.69 6.64
CA THR A 20 22.46 5.33 6.17
C THR A 20 21.22 4.46 6.29
N HIS A 21 20.90 3.71 5.24
CA HIS A 21 19.81 2.73 5.28
C HIS A 21 20.28 1.46 6.00
N LEU A 22 19.82 1.26 7.24
CA LEU A 22 20.19 0.11 8.06
C LEU A 22 19.42 -1.17 7.71
N GLY A 23 18.23 -1.03 7.12
CA GLY A 23 17.33 -2.14 6.87
C GLY A 23 15.87 -1.72 6.85
N THR A 24 15.01 -2.71 6.71
CA THR A 24 13.57 -2.53 6.56
C THR A 24 12.82 -3.08 7.76
N LEU A 25 11.91 -2.28 8.30
CA LEU A 25 10.93 -2.71 9.29
C LEU A 25 9.67 -3.18 8.56
N SER A 26 9.20 -4.39 8.88
CA SER A 26 7.96 -4.94 8.35
C SER A 26 6.98 -5.23 9.48
N PHE A 27 5.69 -5.09 9.18
CA PHE A 27 4.60 -5.38 10.09
C PHE A 27 3.75 -6.51 9.51
N ASP A 28 3.68 -7.63 10.22
CA ASP A 28 2.91 -8.79 9.82
C ASP A 28 1.44 -8.63 10.24
N THR A 29 0.59 -8.42 9.23
CA THR A 29 -0.85 -8.26 9.45
C THR A 29 -1.57 -9.58 9.69
N GLN A 30 -0.95 -10.74 9.44
CA GLN A 30 -1.61 -12.04 9.67
C GLN A 30 -1.77 -12.38 11.14
N LEU A 31 -0.90 -11.81 11.97
CA LEU A 31 -0.99 -11.92 13.42
C LEU A 31 -2.06 -10.99 14.01
N LEU A 32 -2.73 -10.17 13.19
CA LEU A 32 -3.95 -9.48 13.59
C LEU A 32 -5.13 -10.45 13.57
N PRO A 33 -6.11 -10.24 14.46
CA PRO A 33 -7.42 -10.87 14.30
C PRO A 33 -7.98 -10.61 12.89
N PRO A 34 -8.71 -11.56 12.28
CA PRO A 34 -9.28 -11.40 10.94
C PRO A 34 -10.11 -10.12 10.78
N GLU A 35 -10.84 -9.73 11.82
CA GLU A 35 -11.65 -8.51 11.88
C GLU A 35 -10.83 -7.21 11.85
N ASP A 36 -9.55 -7.25 12.22
CA ASP A 36 -8.66 -6.08 12.23
C ASP A 36 -7.69 -6.09 11.03
N ASN A 37 -7.59 -7.20 10.32
CA ASN A 37 -6.66 -7.34 9.20
C ASN A 37 -7.22 -6.67 7.93
N TYR A 38 -6.87 -5.40 7.73
CA TYR A 38 -7.24 -4.62 6.55
C TYR A 38 -6.65 -5.14 5.22
N LEU A 39 -5.68 -6.06 5.27
CA LEU A 39 -5.12 -6.73 4.09
C LEU A 39 -5.73 -8.10 3.84
N ALA A 40 -6.52 -8.66 4.78
CA ALA A 40 -7.07 -9.99 4.61
C ALA A 40 -7.92 -10.09 3.34
N THR A 41 -7.55 -11.05 2.49
CA THR A 41 -8.46 -11.59 1.48
C THR A 41 -9.73 -12.02 2.20
N THR A 42 -10.90 -11.62 1.70
CA THR A 42 -12.23 -11.86 2.29
C THR A 42 -12.64 -13.34 2.23
N HIS A 43 -11.70 -14.28 2.38
CA HIS A 43 -11.80 -15.70 2.04
C HIS A 43 -12.89 -16.47 2.81
N ASN A 44 -13.55 -15.85 3.80
CA ASN A 44 -14.58 -16.48 4.62
C ASN A 44 -15.82 -15.60 4.90
N VAL A 45 -15.94 -14.47 4.21
CA VAL A 45 -17.14 -13.61 4.30
C VAL A 45 -17.92 -13.79 3.01
N THR A 46 -19.25 -13.79 3.06
CA THR A 46 -20.15 -13.81 1.90
C THR A 46 -19.84 -12.75 0.83
N GLY A 47 -18.96 -11.78 1.13
CA GLY A 47 -18.38 -10.84 0.18
C GLY A 47 -17.28 -11.40 -0.74
N ALA A 48 -16.60 -12.51 -0.41
CA ALA A 48 -15.54 -13.11 -1.26
C ALA A 48 -16.04 -13.50 -2.64
N THR A 49 -17.20 -14.14 -2.70
CA THR A 49 -17.78 -14.55 -3.98
C THR A 49 -18.21 -13.33 -4.80
N ARG A 50 -18.63 -12.24 -4.14
CA ARG A 50 -19.13 -11.03 -4.79
C ARG A 50 -18.04 -10.13 -5.38
N TRP A 51 -16.81 -10.18 -4.89
CA TRP A 51 -15.72 -9.39 -5.51
C TRP A 51 -15.22 -10.04 -6.80
N GLN A 52 -15.23 -11.36 -6.92
CA GLN A 52 -14.78 -12.02 -8.16
C GLN A 52 -15.68 -11.62 -9.33
N ASP A 53 -16.97 -11.45 -9.06
CA ASP A 53 -17.95 -10.94 -10.02
C ASP A 53 -17.63 -9.51 -10.49
N THR A 54 -16.91 -8.70 -9.70
CA THR A 54 -16.55 -7.33 -10.11
C THR A 54 -15.40 -7.29 -11.11
N LEU A 55 -14.66 -8.39 -11.31
CA LEU A 55 -13.59 -8.48 -12.32
C LEU A 55 -14.14 -8.32 -13.76
N GLU A 56 -15.41 -8.64 -13.99
CA GLU A 56 -16.08 -8.43 -15.28
C GLU A 56 -16.52 -6.96 -15.49
N LEU A 57 -16.27 -6.08 -14.52
CA LEU A 57 -16.66 -4.67 -14.52
C LEU A 57 -18.17 -4.42 -14.76
N PRO A 58 -19.07 -5.10 -14.02
CA PRO A 58 -20.49 -4.82 -14.09
C PRO A 58 -20.81 -3.41 -13.55
N ALA A 59 -21.97 -2.86 -13.88
CA ALA A 59 -22.36 -1.50 -13.50
C ALA A 59 -22.36 -1.21 -11.98
N HIS A 60 -22.48 -2.24 -11.14
CA HIS A 60 -22.48 -2.14 -9.67
C HIS A 60 -21.08 -2.30 -9.03
N CYS A 61 -20.03 -2.54 -9.84
CA CYS A 61 -18.64 -2.64 -9.39
C CYS A 61 -18.18 -1.43 -8.56
N PRO A 62 -18.48 -0.17 -8.94
CA PRO A 62 -18.02 1.01 -8.20
C PRO A 62 -18.50 1.06 -6.75
N ASP A 63 -19.77 0.72 -6.50
CA ASP A 63 -20.35 0.73 -5.16
C ASP A 63 -19.69 -0.34 -4.28
N TYR A 64 -19.42 -1.51 -4.85
CA TYR A 64 -18.75 -2.59 -4.15
C TYR A 64 -17.30 -2.21 -3.80
N ASP A 65 -16.53 -1.71 -4.77
CA ASP A 65 -15.13 -1.32 -4.57
C ASP A 65 -14.99 -0.20 -3.53
N LEU A 66 -15.86 0.81 -3.59
CA LEU A 66 -15.90 1.88 -2.59
C LEU A 66 -16.28 1.36 -1.20
N SER A 67 -17.24 0.44 -1.11
CA SER A 67 -17.64 -0.15 0.18
C SER A 67 -16.50 -0.96 0.81
N LEU A 68 -15.78 -1.74 0.00
CA LEU A 68 -14.63 -2.53 0.43
C LEU A 68 -13.47 -1.64 0.85
N LEU A 69 -13.18 -0.60 0.06
CA LEU A 69 -12.16 0.39 0.37
C LEU A 69 -12.46 1.11 1.69
N ALA A 70 -13.70 1.56 1.88
CA ALA A 70 -14.13 2.25 3.09
C ALA A 70 -13.92 1.38 4.33
N ALA A 71 -14.39 0.12 4.31
CA ALA A 71 -14.21 -0.81 5.41
C ALA A 71 -12.72 -1.02 5.74
N ARG A 72 -11.88 -1.30 4.74
CA ARG A 72 -10.43 -1.50 4.93
C ARG A 72 -9.73 -0.23 5.44
N TYR A 73 -10.12 0.92 4.92
CA TYR A 73 -9.53 2.20 5.31
C TYR A 73 -9.88 2.58 6.76
N ASP A 74 -11.07 2.24 7.23
CA ASP A 74 -11.46 2.43 8.63
C ASP A 74 -10.65 1.53 9.57
N HIS A 75 -10.46 0.24 9.23
CA HIS A 75 -9.58 -0.65 9.99
C HIS A 75 -8.13 -0.14 10.01
N TYR A 76 -7.60 0.29 8.87
CA TYR A 76 -6.29 0.92 8.79
C TYR A 76 -6.19 2.16 9.69
N ARG A 77 -7.18 3.05 9.68
CA ARG A 77 -7.17 4.25 10.54
C ARG A 77 -7.15 3.89 12.03
N ASN A 78 -7.94 2.89 12.42
CA ASN A 78 -7.96 2.41 13.80
C ASN A 78 -6.59 1.88 14.22
N LEU A 79 -5.93 1.08 13.38
CA LEU A 79 -4.60 0.53 13.65
C LEU A 79 -3.48 1.58 13.60
N SER A 80 -3.50 2.46 12.59
CA SER A 80 -2.48 3.50 12.37
C SER A 80 -2.58 4.69 13.30
N SER A 81 -3.69 4.83 14.05
CA SER A 81 -3.85 5.86 15.09
C SER A 81 -2.82 5.72 16.22
N ARG A 82 -2.30 4.51 16.44
CA ARG A 82 -1.36 4.20 17.51
C ARG A 82 0.09 4.24 16.99
N LEU A 83 0.95 4.93 17.73
CA LEU A 83 2.39 4.88 17.54
C LEU A 83 2.93 3.60 18.19
N LEU A 84 3.75 2.86 17.45
CA LEU A 84 4.44 1.68 17.96
C LEU A 84 5.83 2.12 18.46
N ASN A 85 6.07 1.91 19.75
CA ASN A 85 7.39 2.16 20.35
C ASN A 85 8.27 0.93 20.16
N LEU A 86 9.50 1.17 19.71
CA LEU A 86 10.50 0.14 19.44
C LEU A 86 11.81 0.53 20.12
N SER A 87 12.54 -0.48 20.57
CA SER A 87 13.92 -0.34 21.03
C SER A 87 14.81 -1.10 20.06
N LEU A 88 15.77 -0.41 19.47
CA LEU A 88 16.70 -0.97 18.50
C LEU A 88 18.11 -1.01 19.10
N ARG A 89 18.84 -2.06 18.75
CA ARG A 89 20.24 -2.27 19.14
C ARG A 89 21.15 -2.03 17.95
N LEU A 90 22.11 -1.14 18.12
CA LEU A 90 23.17 -0.92 17.15
C LEU A 90 24.49 -1.45 17.70
N ASP A 91 25.05 -2.41 16.97
CA ASP A 91 26.39 -2.93 17.16
C ASP A 91 27.24 -2.57 15.95
N THR A 92 28.25 -1.74 16.17
CA THR A 92 29.26 -1.33 15.17
C THR A 92 30.66 -1.75 15.62
N THR A 93 31.65 -1.50 14.79
CA THR A 93 33.06 -1.70 15.10
C THR A 93 33.54 -0.83 16.26
N GLU A 94 33.12 0.44 16.29
CA GLU A 94 33.55 1.45 17.27
C GLU A 94 32.62 1.54 18.49
N VAL A 95 31.31 1.41 18.27
CA VAL A 95 30.26 1.53 19.29
C VAL A 95 29.43 0.26 19.33
N ARG A 96 29.40 -0.41 20.48
CA ARG A 96 28.62 -1.64 20.70
C ARG A 96 27.51 -1.41 21.73
N GLU A 97 26.47 -2.24 21.66
CA GLU A 97 25.34 -2.25 22.60
C GLU A 97 24.60 -0.91 22.70
N HIS A 98 24.64 -0.09 21.65
CA HIS A 98 23.96 1.20 21.68
C HIS A 98 22.46 0.99 21.49
N MET A 99 21.70 1.31 22.54
CA MET A 99 20.24 1.26 22.55
C MET A 99 19.67 2.61 22.11
N PHE A 100 18.74 2.59 21.15
CA PHE A 100 17.98 3.79 20.81
C PHE A 100 16.49 3.46 20.61
N GLY A 101 15.65 4.38 21.04
CA GLY A 101 14.20 4.28 20.89
C GLY A 101 13.75 4.80 19.53
N ALA A 102 12.89 4.06 18.85
CA ALA A 102 12.23 4.47 17.62
C ALA A 102 10.71 4.47 17.84
N ARG A 103 10.03 5.39 17.17
CA ARG A 103 8.56 5.45 17.11
C ARG A 103 8.15 5.31 15.66
N VAL A 104 7.34 4.31 15.37
CA VAL A 104 6.87 4.05 14.01
C VAL A 104 5.36 4.17 13.96
N LYS A 105 4.87 4.63 12.81
CA LYS A 105 3.45 4.73 12.50
C LYS A 105 3.19 3.90 11.25
N LEU A 106 2.11 3.12 11.26
CA LEU A 106 1.70 2.38 10.08
C LEU A 106 1.23 3.35 8.99
N SER A 107 1.62 3.07 7.75
CA SER A 107 1.19 3.78 6.56
C SER A 107 0.24 2.91 5.73
N TRP A 108 -0.59 3.53 4.91
CA TRP A 108 -1.43 2.81 3.97
C TRP A 108 -0.55 2.01 3.00
N PRO A 109 -0.86 0.74 2.72
CA PRO A 109 -0.10 -0.08 1.78
C PRO A 109 -0.20 0.52 0.37
N ARG A 110 0.95 0.70 -0.28
CA ARG A 110 1.02 1.13 -1.68
C ARG A 110 1.42 -0.05 -2.54
N LEU A 111 0.60 -0.36 -3.55
CA LEU A 111 0.93 -1.41 -4.51
C LEU A 111 1.99 -0.96 -5.52
N ALA A 112 1.87 0.29 -5.95
CA ALA A 112 2.71 0.87 -6.99
C ALA A 112 3.11 2.30 -6.61
N GLN A 113 4.21 2.73 -7.21
CA GLN A 113 4.65 4.12 -7.13
C GLN A 113 3.85 5.00 -8.10
N ASP A 114 3.89 6.31 -7.85
CA ASP A 114 3.22 7.28 -8.70
C ASP A 114 3.83 7.26 -10.10
N LEU A 115 2.97 7.13 -11.10
CA LEU A 115 3.38 7.05 -12.49
C LEU A 115 3.23 8.43 -13.13
N VAL A 116 4.35 9.12 -13.31
CA VAL A 116 4.37 10.46 -13.91
C VAL A 116 4.87 10.37 -15.35
N PHE A 117 3.96 10.68 -16.29
CA PHE A 117 4.32 10.84 -17.69
C PHE A 117 4.88 12.24 -17.95
N PRO A 118 5.98 12.35 -18.71
CA PRO A 118 6.49 13.64 -19.13
C PRO A 118 5.58 14.24 -20.20
N LEU A 119 5.59 15.57 -20.33
CA LEU A 119 4.91 16.24 -21.43
C LEU A 119 5.44 15.71 -22.78
N THR A 120 4.54 15.29 -23.66
CA THR A 120 4.89 14.82 -25.00
C THR A 120 4.05 15.46 -26.07
N GLN A 121 4.68 15.60 -27.25
CA GLN A 121 4.02 16.15 -28.44
C GLN A 121 2.98 15.18 -28.97
N VAL A 122 1.89 15.72 -29.52
CA VAL A 122 0.86 14.93 -30.19
C VAL A 122 1.48 14.09 -31.30
N GLY A 123 1.21 12.78 -31.29
CA GLY A 123 1.77 11.81 -32.24
C GLY A 123 2.97 11.03 -31.73
N ASN A 124 3.57 11.43 -30.59
CA ASN A 124 4.62 10.65 -29.93
C ASN A 124 4.06 9.72 -28.85
N THR A 125 4.74 8.61 -28.64
CA THR A 125 4.40 7.62 -27.61
C THR A 125 5.35 7.73 -26.42
N THR A 126 4.79 7.79 -25.21
CA THR A 126 5.55 7.67 -23.95
C THR A 126 5.43 6.29 -23.37
N GLN A 127 6.51 5.81 -22.76
CA GLN A 127 6.52 4.56 -22.01
C GLN A 127 7.10 4.80 -20.62
N ARG A 128 6.49 4.17 -19.62
CA ARG A 128 6.94 4.18 -18.22
C ARG A 128 6.82 2.77 -17.66
N LEU A 129 7.81 2.37 -16.86
CA LEU A 129 7.78 1.11 -16.14
C LEU A 129 6.95 1.29 -14.88
N LEU A 130 5.90 0.50 -14.74
CA LEU A 130 5.13 0.40 -13.51
C LEU A 130 5.62 -0.81 -12.72
N LEU A 131 6.25 -0.58 -11.58
CA LEU A 131 6.61 -1.66 -10.66
C LEU A 131 5.45 -1.90 -9.69
N VAL A 132 5.01 -3.14 -9.64
CA VAL A 132 3.92 -3.61 -8.78
C VAL A 132 4.53 -4.52 -7.71
N SER A 133 4.37 -4.14 -6.43
CA SER A 133 4.94 -4.86 -5.29
C SER A 133 3.85 -5.25 -4.30
N ASN A 134 3.65 -6.55 -4.08
CA ASN A 134 2.68 -7.03 -3.10
C ASN A 134 3.08 -6.55 -1.69
N PRO A 135 2.28 -5.69 -1.03
CA PRO A 135 2.58 -5.23 0.32
C PRO A 135 2.27 -6.29 1.39
N GLY A 136 1.50 -7.33 1.04
CA GLY A 136 1.23 -8.48 1.90
C GLY A 136 2.42 -9.45 1.96
N THR A 137 2.64 -10.04 3.12
CA THR A 137 3.76 -10.96 3.37
C THR A 137 3.52 -12.38 2.83
N GLN A 138 2.28 -12.84 2.82
CA GLN A 138 1.96 -14.25 2.52
C GLN A 138 0.63 -14.47 1.78
N GLN A 139 -0.16 -13.42 1.52
CA GLN A 139 -1.44 -13.55 0.81
C GLN A 139 -1.21 -13.31 -0.69
N PRO A 140 -1.78 -14.16 -1.58
CA PRO A 140 -1.73 -13.91 -3.00
C PRO A 140 -2.43 -12.58 -3.30
N LEU A 141 -1.85 -11.81 -4.21
CA LEU A 141 -2.43 -10.55 -4.65
C LEU A 141 -2.98 -10.71 -6.07
N VAL A 142 -4.26 -10.43 -6.26
CA VAL A 142 -4.86 -10.26 -7.59
C VAL A 142 -4.81 -8.77 -7.98
N VAL A 143 -4.45 -8.49 -9.23
CA VAL A 143 -4.34 -7.11 -9.73
C VAL A 143 -5.02 -7.04 -11.09
N GLN A 144 -5.97 -6.11 -11.23
CA GLN A 144 -6.63 -5.82 -12.49
C GLN A 144 -6.25 -4.41 -12.95
N LEU A 145 -5.57 -4.32 -14.09
CA LEU A 145 -5.21 -3.04 -14.70
C LEU A 145 -6.34 -2.59 -15.63
N VAL A 146 -7.05 -1.54 -15.26
CA VAL A 146 -8.19 -1.00 -16.01
C VAL A 146 -7.92 0.45 -16.36
N LEU A 147 -8.18 0.83 -17.62
CA LEU A 147 -8.14 2.23 -18.03
C LEU A 147 -9.38 2.95 -17.51
N GLU A 148 -9.27 4.25 -17.20
CA GLU A 148 -10.41 5.01 -16.67
C GLU A 148 -11.63 4.93 -17.60
N THR A 149 -11.41 4.95 -18.92
CA THR A 149 -12.46 4.88 -19.93
C THR A 149 -13.20 3.55 -19.98
N ALA A 150 -12.62 2.48 -19.43
CA ALA A 150 -13.20 1.15 -19.40
C ALA A 150 -13.87 0.83 -18.04
N TYR A 151 -13.58 1.62 -17.00
CA TYR A 151 -14.13 1.38 -15.67
C TYR A 151 -15.48 2.09 -15.50
N PRO A 152 -16.55 1.40 -15.04
CA PRO A 152 -17.86 2.01 -14.83
C PRO A 152 -17.79 3.18 -13.86
N SER A 153 -18.27 4.36 -14.25
CA SER A 153 -18.37 5.53 -13.35
C SER A 153 -17.07 5.90 -12.61
N ALA A 154 -15.91 5.79 -13.28
CA ALA A 154 -14.60 5.99 -12.65
C ALA A 154 -14.43 7.35 -11.94
N ALA A 155 -14.99 8.42 -12.51
CA ALA A 155 -15.01 9.74 -11.88
C ALA A 155 -15.67 9.73 -10.50
N SER A 156 -16.79 9.00 -10.35
CA SER A 156 -17.48 8.85 -9.06
C SER A 156 -16.58 8.15 -8.03
N VAL A 157 -15.85 7.11 -8.44
CA VAL A 157 -14.91 6.43 -7.53
C VAL A 157 -13.82 7.37 -7.07
N LEU A 158 -13.20 8.11 -8.00
CA LEU A 158 -12.14 9.09 -7.69
C LEU A 158 -12.61 10.19 -6.73
N ASP A 159 -13.83 10.70 -6.92
CA ASP A 159 -14.42 11.73 -6.06
C ASP A 159 -14.67 11.22 -4.62
N ASN A 160 -15.04 9.95 -4.49
CA ASN A 160 -15.34 9.29 -3.22
C ASN A 160 -14.13 8.64 -2.52
N LEU A 161 -12.92 8.75 -3.09
CA LEU A 161 -11.72 8.28 -2.41
C LEU A 161 -11.47 9.04 -1.09
N PRO A 162 -10.99 8.36 -0.03
CA PRO A 162 -10.55 9.03 1.19
C PRO A 162 -9.49 10.11 0.89
N PRO A 163 -9.48 11.25 1.61
CA PRO A 163 -8.58 12.38 1.31
C PRO A 163 -7.10 12.00 1.23
N GLY A 164 -6.64 11.07 2.07
CA GLY A 164 -5.24 10.61 2.06
C GLY A 164 -4.89 9.66 0.91
N LEU A 165 -5.86 9.26 0.09
CA LEU A 165 -5.70 8.40 -1.09
C LEU A 165 -6.02 9.14 -2.39
N LYS A 166 -6.47 10.40 -2.33
CA LYS A 166 -6.74 11.19 -3.53
C LYS A 166 -5.42 11.54 -4.23
N PRO A 167 -5.30 11.32 -5.54
CA PRO A 167 -4.10 11.70 -6.28
C PRO A 167 -3.92 13.23 -6.27
N GLU A 168 -2.69 13.71 -6.08
CA GLU A 168 -2.40 15.14 -5.82
C GLU A 168 -2.64 16.07 -7.02
N ALA A 169 -2.78 15.57 -8.26
CA ALA A 169 -3.29 16.36 -9.38
C ALA A 169 -3.68 15.47 -10.57
N LEU A 170 -4.97 15.33 -10.86
CA LEU A 170 -5.46 14.79 -12.14
C LEU A 170 -5.52 15.91 -13.18
N THR A 171 -4.37 16.38 -13.64
CA THR A 171 -4.31 17.23 -14.85
C THR A 171 -3.68 16.44 -15.99
N GLY A 172 -4.53 15.68 -16.69
CA GLY A 172 -4.26 15.28 -18.08
C GLY A 172 -3.44 14.01 -18.30
N ALA A 173 -3.80 12.89 -17.67
CA ALA A 173 -3.73 11.53 -18.24
C ALA A 173 -4.23 10.53 -17.18
N GLN A 174 -5.32 9.84 -17.52
CA GLN A 174 -6.16 9.13 -16.59
C GLN A 174 -5.87 7.64 -16.61
N SER A 175 -5.25 7.13 -15.55
CA SER A 175 -5.12 5.69 -15.30
C SER A 175 -5.46 5.42 -13.85
N VAL A 176 -6.55 4.67 -13.65
CA VAL A 176 -6.99 4.22 -12.33
C VAL A 176 -6.36 2.85 -12.08
N LEU A 177 -5.36 2.81 -11.20
CA LEU A 177 -4.82 1.56 -10.68
C LEU A 177 -5.72 1.08 -9.55
N LEU A 178 -6.63 0.16 -9.85
CA LEU A 178 -7.38 -0.55 -8.82
C LEU A 178 -6.71 -1.88 -8.52
N VAL A 179 -6.58 -2.14 -7.22
CA VAL A 179 -5.90 -3.31 -6.68
C VAL A 179 -6.94 -4.08 -5.89
N SER A 180 -7.40 -5.18 -6.45
CA SER A 180 -8.40 -6.05 -5.85
C SER A 180 -7.72 -7.28 -5.30
N ALA A 181 -7.41 -7.25 -3.99
CA ALA A 181 -7.01 -8.36 -3.11
C ALA A 181 -6.62 -9.69 -3.78
#